data_AF-A0A1J0LLG9-F1
#
_entry.id   AF-A0A1J0LLG9-F1
#
_cell.length_a   1.000
_cell.length_b   1.000
_cell.length_c   1.000
_cell.angle_alpha   90.00
_cell.angle_beta   90.00
_cell.angle_gamma   90.00
#
_symmetry.space_group_name_H-M   'P 1'
#
loop_
_entity.id
_entity.type
_entity.pdbx_description
1 polymer ?
#
loop_
_entity_poly.entity_id
_entity_poly.type
_entity_poly.pdbx_seq_one_letter_code
_entity_poly.pdbx_strand_id
1 'polypeptide(L)'
;MQDLEILKFFEFILNEKNIYNKIDTDLGYSDVLSYKINLPDKITYVESNQFGESEECEATVKSILTPILRIQFKKSKERLFKRFTSDDQYDRKLFLTVQFNIIQNLVKNNTEVINKYPYLLLPLRGLVKFMNETLLLPDMARFQLNEDGIELDTLKNEPNEILKTNEEIIFSVLEYMKGKNEQQEVILNDEDFKLLIEYTTHLINNKELPTIERQLEPNLTNDTISFTFWVLHFELYTTKRIHKYFYDFIYSVFNNFKDSTIPSIKSQFGTKSRVYSHKFLPKIILKHLE
;
A
#
# COMPACT_ATOMS: atom_id res chain seq x y z
N MET A 1 -10.69 19.04 19.90
CA MET A 1 -11.23 18.73 18.55
C MET A 1 -10.20 18.05 17.63
N GLN A 2 -8.89 18.30 17.77
CA GLN A 2 -7.85 17.61 16.98
C GLN A 2 -7.68 16.12 17.31
N ASP A 3 -7.99 15.69 18.54
CA ASP A 3 -7.79 14.29 18.96
C ASP A 3 -8.72 13.29 18.24
N LEU A 4 -9.82 13.77 17.63
CA LEU A 4 -10.76 12.98 16.83
C LEU A 4 -10.23 12.64 15.44
N GLU A 5 -9.16 13.28 14.95
CA GLU A 5 -8.66 13.02 13.59
C GLU A 5 -7.72 11.82 13.49
N ILE A 6 -7.18 11.32 14.62
CA ILE A 6 -6.20 10.23 14.61
C ILE A 6 -6.86 8.92 14.17
N LEU A 7 -8.04 8.60 14.72
CA LEU A 7 -8.73 7.32 14.51
C LEU A 7 -9.99 7.44 13.65
N LYS A 8 -10.31 8.64 13.14
CA LYS A 8 -11.51 8.94 12.35
C LYS A 8 -11.75 7.98 11.19
N PHE A 9 -10.69 7.56 10.50
CA PHE A 9 -10.82 6.59 9.41
C PHE A 9 -11.28 5.22 9.92
N PHE A 10 -10.75 4.75 11.05
CA PHE A 10 -11.12 3.47 11.63
C PHE A 10 -12.53 3.48 12.22
N GLU A 11 -12.93 4.61 12.83
CA GLU A 11 -14.33 4.87 13.20
C GLU A 11 -15.27 4.77 11.99
N PHE A 12 -14.85 5.31 10.85
CA PHE A 12 -15.63 5.29 9.62
C PHE A 12 -15.70 3.88 8.98
N ILE A 13 -14.56 3.19 8.82
CA ILE A 13 -14.48 1.98 7.99
C ILE A 13 -15.04 0.72 8.66
N LEU A 14 -15.29 0.73 9.97
CA LEU A 14 -15.88 -0.39 10.72
C LEU A 14 -17.42 -0.47 10.53
N ASN A 15 -17.87 -0.29 9.29
CA ASN A 15 -19.27 -0.36 8.88
C ASN A 15 -19.36 -0.87 7.43
N GLU A 16 -20.18 -1.87 7.15
CA GLU A 16 -20.29 -2.48 5.81
C GLU A 16 -20.67 -1.49 4.71
N LYS A 17 -21.55 -0.51 4.99
CA LYS A 17 -21.89 0.54 4.01
C LYS A 17 -20.68 1.40 3.68
N ASN A 18 -19.86 1.72 4.67
CA ASN A 18 -18.66 2.54 4.47
C ASN A 18 -17.55 1.74 3.78
N ILE A 19 -17.45 0.44 4.05
CA ILE A 19 -16.59 -0.49 3.31
C ILE A 19 -16.98 -0.50 1.83
N TYR A 20 -18.27 -0.72 1.54
CA TYR A 20 -18.79 -0.69 0.18
C TYR A 20 -18.42 0.61 -0.53
N ASN A 21 -18.77 1.76 0.06
CA ASN A 21 -18.50 3.07 -0.52
C ASN A 21 -17.00 3.31 -0.77
N LYS A 22 -16.15 2.78 0.11
CA LYS A 22 -14.70 2.96 -0.01
C LYS A 22 -14.12 2.11 -1.14
N ILE A 23 -14.61 0.88 -1.29
CA ILE A 23 -14.28 0.01 -2.42
C ILE A 23 -14.76 0.67 -3.71
N ASP A 24 -16.04 1.07 -3.77
CA ASP A 24 -16.66 1.72 -4.92
C ASP A 24 -15.84 2.93 -5.42
N THR A 25 -15.44 3.80 -4.49
CA THR A 25 -14.57 4.94 -4.78
C THR A 25 -13.22 4.50 -5.36
N ASP A 26 -12.60 3.44 -4.82
CA ASP A 26 -11.30 2.96 -5.30
C ASP A 26 -11.39 2.26 -6.67
N LEU A 27 -12.48 1.51 -6.92
CA LEU A 27 -12.78 0.93 -8.23
C LEU A 27 -12.97 2.03 -9.29
N GLY A 28 -13.53 3.19 -8.91
CA GLY A 28 -13.66 4.36 -9.80
C GLY A 28 -12.35 4.95 -10.33
N TYR A 29 -11.20 4.64 -9.70
CA TYR A 29 -9.87 5.05 -10.20
C TYR A 29 -9.26 4.05 -11.19
N SER A 30 -10.00 3.00 -11.56
CA SER A 30 -9.47 1.88 -12.33
C SER A 30 -10.15 1.78 -13.69
N ASP A 31 -9.43 1.24 -14.68
CA ASP A 31 -9.92 1.05 -16.06
C ASP A 31 -10.91 -0.15 -16.17
N VAL A 32 -11.84 -0.28 -15.21
CA VAL A 32 -12.88 -1.33 -15.22
C VAL A 32 -14.10 -0.88 -16.01
N LEU A 33 -14.63 -1.75 -16.86
CA LEU A 33 -15.83 -1.48 -17.67
C LEU A 33 -17.10 -1.57 -16.82
N SER A 34 -17.15 -2.53 -15.90
CA SER A 34 -18.25 -2.71 -14.95
C SER A 34 -17.78 -3.53 -13.76
N TYR A 35 -18.49 -3.44 -12.64
CA TYR A 35 -18.20 -4.24 -11.46
C TYR A 35 -19.44 -4.50 -10.61
N LYS A 36 -19.33 -5.53 -9.76
CA LYS A 36 -20.29 -5.87 -8.73
C LYS A 36 -19.53 -6.21 -7.44
N ILE A 37 -19.84 -5.48 -6.37
CA ILE A 37 -19.26 -5.71 -5.04
C ILE A 37 -20.19 -6.67 -4.28
N ASN A 38 -19.69 -7.87 -3.97
CA ASN A 38 -20.40 -8.88 -3.18
C ASN A 38 -19.67 -9.05 -1.84
N LEU A 39 -20.05 -8.22 -0.87
CA LEU A 39 -19.51 -8.29 0.49
C LEU A 39 -19.94 -9.60 1.19
N PRO A 40 -19.10 -10.15 2.09
CA PRO A 40 -17.78 -9.65 2.50
C PRO A 40 -16.62 -10.12 1.62
N ASP A 41 -16.88 -11.04 0.69
CA ASP A 41 -15.82 -11.89 0.15
C ASP A 41 -15.16 -11.31 -1.10
N LYS A 42 -15.97 -10.96 -2.10
CA LYS A 42 -15.46 -10.79 -3.46
C LYS A 42 -16.07 -9.64 -4.25
N ILE A 43 -15.29 -9.16 -5.19
CA ILE A 43 -15.66 -8.15 -6.18
C ILE A 43 -15.47 -8.82 -7.52
N THR A 44 -16.54 -8.88 -8.32
CA THR A 44 -16.46 -9.33 -9.72
C THR A 44 -16.43 -8.10 -10.61
N TYR A 45 -15.59 -8.08 -11.63
CA TYR A 45 -15.46 -6.92 -12.52
C TYR A 45 -15.06 -7.34 -13.92
N VAL A 46 -15.30 -6.46 -14.88
CA VAL A 46 -14.95 -6.66 -16.28
C VAL A 46 -13.88 -5.64 -16.65
N GLU A 47 -12.78 -6.10 -17.23
CA GLU A 47 -11.73 -5.25 -17.80
C GLU A 47 -11.43 -5.66 -19.25
N SER A 48 -10.80 -4.77 -20.01
CA SER A 48 -10.31 -5.09 -21.35
C SER A 48 -8.93 -5.71 -21.26
N ASN A 49 -8.75 -6.90 -21.82
CA ASN A 49 -7.45 -7.56 -21.93
C ASN A 49 -6.54 -6.82 -22.94
N GLN A 50 -5.31 -7.30 -23.10
CA GLN A 50 -4.31 -6.73 -24.01
C GLN A 50 -4.73 -6.71 -25.50
N PHE A 51 -5.76 -7.46 -25.88
CA PHE A 51 -6.32 -7.50 -27.24
C PHE A 51 -7.60 -6.65 -27.38
N GLY A 52 -8.03 -5.97 -26.31
CA GLY A 52 -9.25 -5.18 -26.28
C GLY A 52 -10.53 -6.00 -26.05
N GLU A 53 -10.40 -7.29 -25.75
CA GLU A 53 -11.54 -8.16 -25.43
C GLU A 53 -11.92 -8.03 -23.96
N SER A 54 -13.21 -8.08 -23.66
CA SER A 54 -13.70 -8.03 -22.28
C SER A 54 -13.44 -9.36 -21.56
N GLU A 55 -12.84 -9.30 -20.39
CA GLU A 55 -12.57 -10.45 -19.51
C GLU A 55 -13.20 -10.23 -18.13
N GLU A 56 -13.85 -11.26 -17.58
CA GLU A 56 -14.39 -11.25 -16.22
C GLU A 56 -13.31 -11.67 -15.23
N CYS A 57 -13.09 -10.82 -14.23
CA CYS A 57 -12.08 -10.98 -13.21
C CYS A 57 -12.70 -10.97 -11.81
N GLU A 58 -11.98 -11.55 -10.85
CA GLU A 58 -12.35 -11.54 -9.44
C GLU A 58 -11.23 -10.97 -8.57
N ALA A 59 -11.60 -10.18 -7.58
CA ALA A 59 -10.72 -9.71 -6.51
C ALA A 59 -11.38 -9.92 -5.15
N THR A 60 -10.57 -10.06 -4.10
CA THR A 60 -11.09 -10.14 -2.73
C THR A 60 -11.29 -8.73 -2.17
N VAL A 61 -12.27 -8.54 -1.28
CA VAL A 61 -12.44 -7.26 -0.58
C VAL A 61 -11.18 -6.88 0.20
N LYS A 62 -10.51 -7.88 0.79
CA LYS A 62 -9.21 -7.73 1.45
C LYS A 62 -8.17 -7.07 0.55
N SER A 63 -8.03 -7.53 -0.70
CA SER A 63 -7.01 -6.99 -1.61
C SER A 63 -7.22 -5.50 -1.92
N ILE A 64 -8.48 -5.05 -1.97
CA ILE A 64 -8.77 -3.62 -2.22
C ILE A 64 -8.60 -2.79 -0.95
N LEU A 65 -8.96 -3.31 0.23
CA LEU A 65 -8.87 -2.56 1.48
C LEU A 65 -7.46 -2.52 2.08
N THR A 66 -6.63 -3.54 1.87
CA THR A 66 -5.28 -3.65 2.45
C THR A 66 -4.41 -2.40 2.20
N PRO A 67 -4.30 -1.87 0.96
CA PRO A 67 -3.50 -0.67 0.66
C PRO A 67 -4.05 0.58 1.36
N ILE A 68 -5.38 0.69 1.45
CA ILE A 68 -6.07 1.80 2.10
C ILE A 68 -5.79 1.77 3.60
N LEU A 69 -5.90 0.60 4.23
CA LEU A 69 -5.63 0.40 5.65
C LEU A 69 -4.17 0.73 5.98
N ARG A 70 -3.21 0.32 5.15
CA ARG A 70 -1.78 0.62 5.32
C ARG A 70 -1.50 2.13 5.33
N ILE A 71 -2.06 2.86 4.36
CA ILE A 71 -1.91 4.33 4.29
C ILE A 71 -2.50 4.98 5.55
N GLN A 72 -3.68 4.55 5.98
CA GLN A 72 -4.36 5.15 7.13
C GLN A 72 -3.68 4.79 8.46
N PHE A 73 -3.13 3.57 8.57
CA PHE A 73 -2.30 3.17 9.69
C PHE A 73 -1.06 4.06 9.82
N LYS A 74 -0.34 4.30 8.72
CA LYS A 74 0.82 5.20 8.70
C LYS A 74 0.45 6.62 9.14
N LYS A 75 -0.58 7.22 8.53
CA LYS A 75 -1.07 8.56 8.88
C LYS A 75 -1.48 8.65 10.35
N SER A 76 -2.09 7.61 10.88
CA SER A 76 -2.50 7.56 12.29
C SER A 76 -1.30 7.52 13.23
N LYS A 77 -0.25 6.73 12.92
CA LYS A 77 1.01 6.74 13.68
C LYS A 77 1.66 8.12 13.69
N GLU A 78 1.78 8.76 12.53
CA GLU A 78 2.39 10.09 12.39
C GLU A 78 1.64 11.15 13.21
N ARG A 79 0.31 11.16 13.12
CA ARG A 79 -0.53 12.09 13.89
C ARG A 79 -0.42 11.85 15.39
N LEU A 80 -0.44 10.57 15.80
CA LEU A 80 -0.34 10.17 17.20
C LEU A 80 1.03 10.52 17.78
N PHE A 81 2.12 10.30 17.04
CA PHE A 81 3.47 10.73 17.44
C PHE A 81 3.58 12.26 17.52
N LYS A 82 3.14 12.98 16.48
CA LYS A 82 3.20 14.45 16.43
C LYS A 82 2.47 15.09 17.61
N ARG A 83 1.24 14.63 17.87
CA ARG A 83 0.42 15.12 19.00
C ARG A 83 1.07 14.80 20.35
N PHE A 84 1.55 13.58 20.53
CA PHE A 84 2.26 13.19 21.74
C PHE A 84 3.49 14.07 22.02
N THR A 85 4.28 14.38 20.99
CA THR A 85 5.47 15.22 21.16
C THR A 85 5.18 16.70 21.44
N SER A 86 3.99 17.20 21.06
CA SER A 86 3.60 18.60 21.27
C SER A 86 3.02 18.90 22.64
N ASP A 87 2.60 17.87 23.39
CA ASP A 87 1.87 18.03 24.65
C ASP A 87 2.81 18.05 25.88
N ASP A 88 2.37 18.64 26.99
CA ASP A 88 3.04 18.55 28.29
C ASP A 88 2.94 17.12 28.87
N GLN A 89 3.82 16.75 29.82
CA GLN A 89 3.93 15.36 30.28
C GLN A 89 2.62 14.78 30.88
N TYR A 90 1.87 15.55 31.66
CA TYR A 90 0.58 15.10 32.21
C TYR A 90 -0.46 14.89 31.10
N ASP A 91 -0.45 15.77 30.11
CA ASP A 91 -1.34 15.70 28.94
C ASP A 91 -1.02 14.49 28.08
N ARG A 92 0.24 14.04 28.00
CA ARG A 92 0.65 12.84 27.27
C ARG A 92 0.07 11.54 27.83
N LYS A 93 0.07 11.37 29.16
CA LYS A 93 -0.47 10.16 29.80
C LYS A 93 -1.98 10.05 29.58
N LEU A 94 -2.69 11.16 29.79
CA LEU A 94 -4.13 11.24 29.54
C LEU A 94 -4.42 11.00 28.05
N PHE A 95 -3.67 11.65 27.16
CA PHE A 95 -3.79 11.48 25.72
C PHE A 95 -3.65 10.02 25.28
N LEU A 96 -2.56 9.33 25.67
CA LEU A 96 -2.38 7.92 25.32
C LEU A 96 -3.50 7.03 25.85
N THR A 97 -3.96 7.29 27.08
CA THR A 97 -5.08 6.56 27.68
C THR A 97 -6.37 6.76 26.88
N VAL A 98 -6.66 8.00 26.47
CA VAL A 98 -7.82 8.32 25.63
C VAL A 98 -7.73 7.62 24.27
N GLN A 99 -6.57 7.69 23.60
CA GLN A 99 -6.38 7.04 22.30
C GLN A 99 -6.54 5.51 22.40
N PHE A 100 -5.97 4.87 23.43
CA PHE A 100 -6.16 3.45 23.66
C PHE A 100 -7.63 3.10 23.90
N ASN A 101 -8.34 3.87 24.71
CA ASN A 101 -9.75 3.64 24.99
C ASN A 101 -10.63 3.78 23.73
N ILE A 102 -10.30 4.70 22.83
CA ILE A 102 -10.98 4.80 21.53
C ILE A 102 -10.73 3.52 20.72
N ILE A 103 -9.49 3.05 20.60
CA ILE A 103 -9.17 1.79 19.90
C ILE A 103 -9.92 0.61 20.53
N GLN A 104 -9.91 0.49 21.85
CA GLN A 104 -10.61 -0.57 22.57
C GLN A 104 -12.12 -0.55 22.32
N ASN A 105 -12.73 0.64 22.30
CA ASN A 105 -14.14 0.82 21.99
C ASN A 105 -14.45 0.46 20.54
N LEU A 106 -13.58 0.80 19.59
CA LEU A 106 -13.73 0.41 18.20
C LEU A 106 -13.75 -1.11 18.03
N VAL A 107 -12.85 -1.82 18.71
CA VAL A 107 -12.83 -3.28 18.68
C VAL A 107 -14.10 -3.86 19.32
N LYS A 108 -14.41 -3.44 20.54
CA LYS A 108 -15.54 -3.98 21.32
C LYS A 108 -16.89 -3.76 20.65
N ASN A 109 -17.11 -2.60 20.05
CA ASN A 109 -18.41 -2.23 19.49
C ASN A 109 -18.62 -2.73 18.05
N ASN A 110 -17.58 -3.26 17.40
CA ASN A 110 -17.64 -3.68 16.00
C ASN A 110 -17.17 -5.12 15.79
N THR A 111 -17.25 -5.97 16.82
CA THR A 111 -16.80 -7.37 16.77
C THR A 111 -17.40 -8.14 15.59
N GLU A 112 -18.68 -7.96 15.28
CA GLU A 112 -19.33 -8.64 14.14
C GLU A 112 -18.67 -8.27 12.80
N VAL A 113 -18.46 -6.96 12.57
CA VAL A 113 -17.80 -6.48 11.35
C VAL A 113 -16.35 -6.94 11.31
N ILE A 114 -15.65 -6.93 12.43
CA ILE A 114 -14.26 -7.40 12.51
C ILE A 114 -14.16 -8.90 12.23
N ASN A 115 -15.10 -9.73 12.72
CA ASN A 115 -15.12 -11.15 12.41
C ASN A 115 -15.38 -11.42 10.92
N LYS A 116 -16.22 -10.59 10.26
CA LYS A 116 -16.42 -10.66 8.81
C LYS A 116 -15.21 -10.15 8.01
N TYR A 117 -14.47 -9.18 8.54
CA TYR A 117 -13.28 -8.58 7.91
C TYR A 117 -12.08 -8.55 8.87
N PRO A 118 -11.46 -9.71 9.17
CA PRO A 118 -10.45 -9.81 10.24
C PRO A 118 -9.25 -8.89 10.08
N TYR A 119 -8.87 -8.59 8.83
CA TYR A 119 -7.76 -7.69 8.51
C TYR A 119 -7.99 -6.24 8.95
N LEU A 120 -9.22 -5.82 9.27
CA LEU A 120 -9.50 -4.50 9.87
C LEU A 120 -8.93 -4.37 11.30
N LEU A 121 -8.68 -5.49 12.00
CA LEU A 121 -8.09 -5.50 13.33
C LEU A 121 -6.57 -5.24 13.32
N LEU A 122 -5.88 -5.66 12.26
CA LEU A 122 -4.42 -5.56 12.14
C LEU A 122 -3.86 -4.14 12.35
N PRO A 123 -4.39 -3.08 11.70
CA PRO A 123 -3.90 -1.73 11.95
C PRO A 123 -4.19 -1.24 13.38
N LEU A 124 -5.30 -1.65 13.99
CA LEU A 124 -5.63 -1.29 15.38
C LEU A 124 -4.64 -1.92 16.38
N ARG A 125 -4.35 -3.22 16.22
CA ARG A 125 -3.27 -3.91 16.95
C ARG A 125 -1.92 -3.22 16.74
N GLY A 126 -1.62 -2.86 15.49
CA GLY A 126 -0.40 -2.14 15.12
C GLY A 126 -0.26 -0.79 15.84
N LEU A 127 -1.36 -0.05 16.02
CA LEU A 127 -1.35 1.21 16.75
C LEU A 127 -1.09 1.01 18.24
N VAL A 128 -1.75 0.02 18.87
CA VAL A 128 -1.49 -0.33 20.28
C VAL A 128 -0.04 -0.75 20.49
N LYS A 129 0.51 -1.57 19.57
CA LYS A 129 1.92 -1.96 19.58
C LYS A 129 2.83 -0.73 19.48
N PHE A 130 2.58 0.17 18.53
CA PHE A 130 3.34 1.40 18.37
C PHE A 130 3.30 2.29 19.63
N MET A 131 2.12 2.44 20.25
CA MET A 131 1.99 3.17 21.51
C MET A 131 2.87 2.55 22.61
N ASN A 132 2.82 1.22 22.78
CA ASN A 132 3.60 0.50 23.79
C ASN A 132 5.11 0.55 23.55
N GLU A 133 5.55 0.49 22.30
CA GLU A 133 6.97 0.38 21.95
C GLU A 133 7.66 1.74 21.79
N THR A 134 6.93 2.77 21.37
CA THR A 134 7.52 4.07 21.00
C THR A 134 7.11 5.21 21.94
N LEU A 135 5.93 5.16 22.55
CA LEU A 135 5.34 6.31 23.24
C LEU A 135 5.07 6.08 24.72
N LEU A 136 5.15 4.84 25.18
CA LEU A 136 4.84 4.48 26.55
C LEU A 136 5.78 5.21 27.53
N LEU A 137 5.19 5.89 28.50
CA LEU A 137 5.93 6.57 29.57
C LEU A 137 6.39 5.55 30.62
N PRO A 138 7.51 5.78 31.34
CA PRO A 138 8.06 4.82 32.30
C PRO A 138 7.13 4.38 33.43
N ASP A 139 6.15 5.21 33.80
CA ASP A 139 5.20 4.98 34.89
C ASP A 139 3.85 4.39 34.41
N MET A 140 3.75 4.01 33.14
CA MET A 140 2.53 3.46 32.54
C MET A 140 2.62 1.94 32.37
N ALA A 141 1.53 1.26 32.71
CA ALA A 141 1.35 -0.13 32.30
C ALA A 141 1.17 -0.22 30.79
N ARG A 142 1.65 -1.32 30.20
CA ARG A 142 1.43 -1.60 28.78
C ARG A 142 -0.07 -1.73 28.50
N PHE A 143 -0.49 -1.15 27.39
CA PHE A 143 -1.83 -1.30 26.87
C PHE A 143 -2.01 -2.72 26.30
N GLN A 144 -3.13 -3.36 26.64
CA GLN A 144 -3.49 -4.67 26.11
C GLN A 144 -4.90 -4.60 25.54
N LEU A 145 -5.01 -4.85 24.23
CA LEU A 145 -6.28 -4.86 23.53
C LEU A 145 -7.07 -6.11 23.97
N ASN A 146 -8.26 -5.91 24.52
CA ASN A 146 -9.22 -6.98 24.73
C ASN A 146 -9.90 -7.28 23.38
N GLU A 147 -9.77 -8.53 22.96
CA GLU A 147 -10.26 -9.06 21.69
C GLU A 147 -11.26 -10.22 21.92
N ASP A 148 -11.90 -10.25 23.09
CA ASP A 148 -12.92 -11.22 23.44
C ASP A 148 -14.05 -11.17 22.40
N GLY A 149 -14.41 -12.35 21.88
CA GLY A 149 -15.41 -12.50 20.83
C GLY A 149 -14.87 -12.35 19.39
N ILE A 150 -13.56 -12.11 19.21
CA ILE A 150 -12.94 -12.15 17.88
C ILE A 150 -12.50 -13.59 17.54
N GLU A 151 -12.93 -14.08 16.38
CA GLU A 151 -12.58 -15.41 15.89
C GLU A 151 -11.21 -15.36 15.16
N LEU A 152 -10.14 -15.60 15.91
CA LEU A 152 -8.75 -15.35 15.50
C LEU A 152 -8.13 -16.36 14.54
N ASP A 153 -8.81 -17.47 14.23
CA ASP A 153 -8.23 -18.56 13.44
C ASP A 153 -7.91 -18.14 11.99
N THR A 154 -8.52 -17.07 11.50
CA THR A 154 -8.29 -16.51 10.17
C THR A 154 -7.00 -15.68 10.06
N LEU A 155 -6.44 -15.15 11.17
CA LEU A 155 -5.30 -14.22 11.15
C LEU A 155 -3.93 -14.87 11.41
N LYS A 156 -3.89 -16.13 11.88
CA LYS A 156 -2.65 -16.79 12.34
C LYS A 156 -1.60 -16.99 11.25
N ASN A 157 -1.99 -16.97 9.97
CA ASN A 157 -1.10 -17.21 8.84
C ASN A 157 -1.04 -16.02 7.85
N GLU A 158 -1.65 -14.87 8.17
CA GLU A 158 -1.64 -13.75 7.24
C GLU A 158 -0.33 -12.94 7.35
N PRO A 159 0.42 -12.77 6.26
CA PRO A 159 1.57 -11.87 6.25
C PRO A 159 1.10 -10.46 6.62
N ASN A 160 1.84 -9.82 7.52
CA ASN A 160 1.47 -8.53 8.13
C ASN A 160 1.71 -7.34 7.17
N GLU A 161 1.27 -7.47 5.92
CA GLU A 161 1.50 -6.52 4.83
C GLU A 161 0.94 -5.12 5.12
N ILE A 162 -0.12 -5.04 5.94
CA ILE A 162 -0.71 -3.78 6.41
C ILE A 162 0.26 -2.99 7.30
N LEU A 163 1.20 -3.67 7.99
CA LEU A 163 2.12 -3.00 8.91
C LEU A 163 3.37 -2.43 8.22
N LYS A 164 3.71 -2.92 7.02
CA LYS A 164 4.80 -2.34 6.24
C LYS A 164 4.41 -0.93 5.78
N THR A 165 5.36 -0.02 5.68
CA THR A 165 5.09 1.31 5.10
C THR A 165 5.18 1.26 3.56
N ASN A 166 4.57 2.22 2.88
CA ASN A 166 4.76 2.35 1.43
C ASN A 166 6.25 2.56 1.10
N GLU A 167 6.97 3.32 1.93
CA GLU A 167 8.39 3.58 1.77
C GLU A 167 9.23 2.31 1.88
N GLU A 168 8.94 1.46 2.86
CA GLU A 168 9.60 0.15 3.00
C GLU A 168 9.38 -0.72 1.76
N ILE A 169 8.16 -0.71 1.20
CA ILE A 169 7.84 -1.47 -0.02
C ILE A 169 8.59 -0.89 -1.22
N ILE A 170 8.48 0.43 -1.44
CA ILE A 170 9.19 1.14 -2.50
C ILE A 170 10.68 0.82 -2.45
N PHE A 171 11.30 0.96 -1.28
CA PHE A 171 12.73 0.70 -1.11
C PHE A 171 13.07 -0.77 -1.34
N SER A 172 12.27 -1.71 -0.81
CA SER A 172 12.52 -3.14 -1.03
C SER A 172 12.46 -3.57 -2.50
N VAL A 173 11.68 -2.86 -3.32
CA VAL A 173 11.55 -3.12 -4.76
C VAL A 173 12.61 -2.37 -5.57
N LEU A 174 12.93 -1.12 -5.22
CA LEU A 174 13.74 -0.24 -6.06
C LEU A 174 15.20 -0.11 -5.63
N GLU A 175 15.59 -0.48 -4.40
CA GLU A 175 16.96 -0.28 -3.88
C GLU A 175 18.05 -0.84 -4.81
N TYR A 176 17.76 -1.96 -5.48
CA TYR A 176 18.70 -2.58 -6.41
C TYR A 176 19.11 -1.65 -7.58
N MET A 177 18.28 -0.64 -7.92
CA MET A 177 18.57 0.31 -8.99
C MET A 177 19.71 1.28 -8.65
N LYS A 178 20.16 1.34 -7.39
CA LYS A 178 21.42 1.99 -7.00
C LYS A 178 22.66 1.12 -7.30
N GLY A 179 22.43 -0.15 -7.63
CA GLY A 179 23.46 -1.15 -7.85
C GLY A 179 23.98 -1.20 -9.29
N LYS A 180 24.47 -2.37 -9.67
CA LYS A 180 24.97 -2.66 -11.02
C LYS A 180 24.14 -3.73 -11.71
N ASN A 181 23.98 -3.61 -13.02
CA ASN A 181 23.31 -4.60 -13.86
C ASN A 181 24.22 -5.83 -14.11
N GLU A 182 23.78 -6.77 -14.93
CA GLU A 182 24.53 -7.98 -15.28
C GLU A 182 25.83 -7.69 -16.03
N GLN A 183 25.93 -6.56 -16.74
CA GLN A 183 27.14 -6.07 -17.42
C GLN A 183 28.08 -5.28 -16.51
N GLN A 184 27.80 -5.17 -15.20
CA GLN A 184 28.56 -4.37 -14.23
C GLN A 184 28.48 -2.85 -14.43
N GLU A 185 27.51 -2.38 -15.20
CA GLU A 185 27.22 -0.96 -15.38
C GLU A 185 26.33 -0.47 -14.23
N VAL A 186 26.58 0.76 -13.77
CA VAL A 186 25.75 1.40 -12.73
C VAL A 186 24.35 1.59 -13.30
N ILE A 187 23.32 1.09 -12.61
CA ILE A 187 21.93 1.19 -13.08
C ILE A 187 21.48 2.65 -13.06
N LEU A 188 21.51 3.28 -11.88
CA LEU A 188 21.32 4.73 -11.69
C LEU A 188 22.43 5.26 -10.79
N ASN A 189 22.88 6.49 -11.06
CA ASN A 189 23.75 7.19 -10.12
C ASN A 189 22.96 7.61 -8.86
N ASP A 190 23.69 8.04 -7.83
CA ASP A 190 23.09 8.39 -6.53
C ASP A 190 22.07 9.53 -6.60
N GLU A 191 22.21 10.48 -7.53
CA GLU A 191 21.27 11.61 -7.69
C GLU A 191 19.99 11.16 -8.38
N ASP A 192 20.11 10.40 -9.47
CA ASP A 192 18.97 9.84 -10.21
C ASP A 192 18.19 8.84 -9.37
N PHE A 193 18.88 8.05 -8.54
CA PHE A 193 18.22 7.15 -7.61
C PHE A 193 17.41 7.91 -6.54
N LYS A 194 17.92 9.04 -6.02
CA LYS A 194 17.15 9.87 -5.09
C LYS A 194 15.89 10.44 -5.74
N LEU A 195 16.01 10.96 -6.98
CA LEU A 195 14.87 11.46 -7.75
C LEU A 195 13.85 10.34 -8.02
N LEU A 196 14.30 9.12 -8.35
CA LEU A 196 13.42 7.97 -8.53
C LEU A 196 12.56 7.71 -7.28
N ILE A 197 13.20 7.69 -6.10
CA ILE A 197 12.50 7.46 -4.84
C ILE A 197 11.52 8.59 -4.55
N GLU A 198 11.89 9.85 -4.79
CA GLU A 198 11.02 11.01 -4.60
C GLU A 198 9.79 10.96 -5.52
N TYR A 199 10.00 10.79 -6.83
CA TYR A 199 8.93 10.68 -7.82
C TYR A 199 7.98 9.52 -7.50
N THR A 200 8.54 8.35 -7.18
CA THR A 200 7.74 7.17 -6.83
C THR A 200 6.95 7.42 -5.54
N THR A 201 7.58 7.99 -4.51
CA THR A 201 6.89 8.31 -3.24
C THR A 201 5.73 9.28 -3.45
N HIS A 202 5.92 10.31 -4.29
CA HIS A 202 4.87 11.24 -4.66
C HIS A 202 3.71 10.51 -5.38
N LEU A 203 4.02 9.70 -6.39
CA LEU A 203 3.03 8.91 -7.14
C LEU A 203 2.14 8.10 -6.21
N ILE A 204 2.75 7.34 -5.29
CA ILE A 204 2.02 6.43 -4.40
C ILE A 204 1.20 7.18 -3.36
N ASN A 205 1.72 8.28 -2.81
CA ASN A 205 1.07 9.00 -1.73
C ASN A 205 -0.07 9.92 -2.22
N ASN A 206 0.07 10.48 -3.43
CA ASN A 206 -0.88 11.45 -3.98
C ASN A 206 -1.79 10.84 -5.08
N LYS A 207 -1.46 9.64 -5.60
CA LYS A 207 -2.15 9.01 -6.74
C LYS A 207 -2.16 9.89 -7.99
N GLU A 208 -1.13 10.71 -8.18
CA GLU A 208 -0.97 11.63 -9.31
C GLU A 208 0.50 11.66 -9.77
N LEU A 209 0.73 12.15 -10.99
CA LEU A 209 2.08 12.27 -11.53
C LEU A 209 2.87 13.35 -10.77
N PRO A 210 4.11 13.06 -10.33
CA PRO A 210 4.98 14.11 -9.80
C PRO A 210 5.34 15.12 -10.88
N THR A 211 5.80 16.29 -10.43
CA THR A 211 6.49 17.22 -11.33
C THR A 211 7.83 16.61 -11.73
N ILE A 212 8.01 16.32 -13.02
CA ILE A 212 9.24 15.72 -13.54
C ILE A 212 10.24 16.82 -13.86
N GLU A 213 11.26 16.98 -13.02
CA GLU A 213 12.36 17.94 -13.25
C GLU A 213 13.24 17.50 -14.42
N ARG A 214 13.54 16.20 -14.47
CA ARG A 214 14.24 15.54 -15.57
C ARG A 214 13.86 14.07 -15.65
N GLN A 215 13.95 13.53 -16.86
CA GLN A 215 13.80 12.09 -17.09
C GLN A 215 15.03 11.33 -16.63
N LEU A 216 14.81 10.10 -16.17
CA LEU A 216 15.82 9.17 -15.69
C LEU A 216 16.22 8.21 -16.83
N GLU A 217 17.49 7.82 -16.84
CA GLU A 217 18.08 6.93 -17.85
C GLU A 217 18.74 5.71 -17.17
N PRO A 218 17.95 4.81 -16.55
CA PRO A 218 18.51 3.59 -15.99
C PRO A 218 19.14 2.71 -17.07
N ASN A 219 20.30 2.13 -16.76
CA ASN A 219 20.96 1.09 -17.57
C ASN A 219 20.25 -0.27 -17.41
N LEU A 220 18.97 -0.30 -17.77
CA LEU A 220 18.08 -1.45 -17.74
C LEU A 220 17.21 -1.48 -19.00
N THR A 221 16.72 -2.66 -19.35
CA THR A 221 15.75 -2.82 -20.45
C THR A 221 14.37 -2.29 -20.06
N ASN A 222 13.59 -1.85 -21.05
CA ASN A 222 12.20 -1.42 -20.86
C ASN A 222 11.36 -2.50 -20.16
N ASP A 223 11.55 -3.78 -20.54
CA ASP A 223 10.86 -4.90 -19.93
C ASP A 223 11.19 -5.01 -18.42
N THR A 224 12.46 -4.84 -18.03
CA THR A 224 12.88 -4.89 -16.61
C THR A 224 12.29 -3.73 -15.80
N ILE A 225 12.30 -2.51 -16.36
CA ILE A 225 11.72 -1.33 -15.70
C ILE A 225 10.21 -1.51 -15.54
N SER A 226 9.53 -1.88 -16.63
CA SER A 226 8.08 -2.10 -16.65
C SER A 226 7.66 -3.18 -15.66
N PHE A 227 8.38 -4.30 -15.63
CA PHE A 227 8.13 -5.38 -14.68
C PHE A 227 8.42 -4.97 -13.23
N THR A 228 9.47 -4.19 -12.98
CA THR A 228 9.79 -3.66 -11.64
C THR A 228 8.63 -2.83 -11.09
N PHE A 229 8.06 -1.95 -11.92
CA PHE A 229 6.93 -1.12 -11.52
C PHE A 229 5.61 -1.89 -11.44
N TRP A 230 5.46 -2.96 -12.21
CA TRP A 230 4.36 -3.92 -12.00
C TRP A 230 4.49 -4.64 -10.66
N VAL A 231 5.69 -5.11 -10.28
CA VAL A 231 5.92 -5.71 -8.96
C VAL A 231 5.64 -4.68 -7.86
N LEU A 232 6.14 -3.45 -8.00
CA LEU A 232 5.85 -2.38 -7.06
C LEU A 232 4.35 -2.15 -6.89
N HIS A 233 3.62 -2.07 -8.01
CA HIS A 233 2.17 -1.97 -8.01
C HIS A 233 1.54 -3.16 -7.26
N PHE A 234 1.94 -4.39 -7.58
CA PHE A 234 1.39 -5.58 -6.96
C PHE A 234 1.64 -5.63 -5.45
N GLU A 235 2.85 -5.32 -4.98
CA GLU A 235 3.16 -5.28 -3.54
C GLU A 235 2.44 -4.15 -2.81
N LEU A 236 2.16 -3.04 -3.51
CA LEU A 236 1.42 -1.93 -2.94
C LEU A 236 -0.09 -2.21 -2.90
N TYR A 237 -0.66 -2.76 -3.96
CA TYR A 237 -2.11 -2.83 -4.13
C TYR A 237 -2.69 -4.23 -4.01
N THR A 238 -1.85 -5.27 -3.92
CA THR A 238 -2.21 -6.69 -3.80
C THR A 238 -3.17 -7.17 -4.89
N THR A 239 -3.18 -6.46 -6.02
CA THR A 239 -4.10 -6.66 -7.13
C THR A 239 -3.34 -6.69 -8.44
N LYS A 240 -3.81 -7.54 -9.35
CA LYS A 240 -3.36 -7.59 -10.74
C LYS A 240 -3.82 -6.36 -11.53
N ARG A 241 -4.90 -5.71 -11.08
CA ARG A 241 -5.48 -4.56 -11.76
C ARG A 241 -4.60 -3.33 -11.59
N ILE A 242 -3.98 -2.89 -12.68
CA ILE A 242 -3.01 -1.80 -12.64
C ILE A 242 -3.71 -0.45 -12.71
N HIS A 243 -3.41 0.43 -11.76
CA HIS A 243 -3.90 1.80 -11.83
C HIS A 243 -3.25 2.58 -12.98
N LYS A 244 -4.06 3.31 -13.76
CA LYS A 244 -3.63 4.01 -14.98
C LYS A 244 -2.39 4.90 -14.79
N TYR A 245 -2.31 5.59 -13.65
CA TYR A 245 -1.20 6.51 -13.36
C TYR A 245 0.18 5.83 -13.30
N PHE A 246 0.27 4.51 -13.16
CA PHE A 246 1.55 3.80 -13.27
C PHE A 246 2.11 3.80 -14.70
N TYR A 247 1.25 3.67 -15.71
CA TYR A 247 1.70 3.72 -17.10
C TYR A 247 2.18 5.12 -17.47
N ASP A 248 1.39 6.12 -17.09
CA ASP A 248 1.70 7.52 -17.34
C ASP A 248 2.99 7.93 -16.59
N PHE A 249 3.21 7.36 -15.40
CA PHE A 249 4.43 7.57 -14.62
C PHE A 249 5.66 7.02 -15.34
N ILE A 250 5.64 5.74 -15.76
CA ILE A 250 6.79 5.16 -16.46
C ILE A 250 7.12 5.95 -17.73
N TYR A 251 6.09 6.29 -18.50
CA TYR A 251 6.24 7.05 -19.73
C TYR A 251 6.87 8.43 -19.48
N SER A 252 6.48 9.09 -18.40
CA SER A 252 6.92 10.45 -18.09
C SER A 252 8.31 10.48 -17.43
N VAL A 253 8.61 9.51 -16.56
CA VAL A 253 9.83 9.48 -15.74
C VAL A 253 11.03 8.92 -16.49
N PHE A 254 10.86 7.90 -17.33
CA PHE A 254 12.00 7.17 -17.91
C PHE A 254 12.21 7.49 -19.39
N ASN A 255 13.38 8.02 -19.74
CA ASN A 255 13.72 8.33 -21.12
C ASN A 255 13.76 7.07 -22.02
N ASN A 256 13.95 5.89 -21.43
CA ASN A 256 13.89 4.58 -22.09
C ASN A 256 12.56 4.37 -22.87
N PHE A 257 11.49 5.08 -22.49
CA PHE A 257 10.16 4.97 -23.08
C PHE A 257 9.78 6.14 -24.00
N LYS A 258 10.70 7.06 -24.32
CA LYS A 258 10.42 8.26 -25.14
C LYS A 258 9.78 7.97 -26.51
N ASP A 259 10.15 6.84 -27.10
CA ASP A 259 9.67 6.38 -28.42
C ASP A 259 8.53 5.35 -28.30
N SER A 260 8.09 5.05 -27.08
CA SER A 260 6.98 4.12 -26.80
C SER A 260 5.64 4.84 -26.78
N THR A 261 4.56 4.09 -26.99
CA THR A 261 3.20 4.60 -26.80
C THR A 261 2.58 4.02 -25.52
N ILE A 262 1.65 4.73 -24.89
CA ILE A 262 0.94 4.22 -23.71
C ILE A 262 0.32 2.82 -23.97
N PRO A 263 -0.34 2.55 -25.12
CA PRO A 263 -0.82 1.20 -25.43
C PRO A 263 0.29 0.13 -25.48
N SER A 264 1.48 0.46 -25.99
CA SER A 264 2.63 -0.45 -25.96
C SER A 264 3.17 -0.68 -24.56
N ILE A 265 3.17 0.35 -23.71
CA ILE A 265 3.59 0.21 -22.31
C ILE A 265 2.60 -0.68 -21.57
N LYS A 266 1.30 -0.44 -21.74
CA LYS A 266 0.21 -1.24 -21.17
C LYS A 266 0.34 -2.72 -21.53
N SER A 267 0.60 -3.05 -22.80
CA SER A 267 0.72 -4.46 -23.23
C SER A 267 1.98 -5.17 -22.71
N GLN A 268 3.00 -4.43 -22.31
CA GLN A 268 4.25 -4.98 -21.77
C GLN A 268 4.28 -5.04 -20.25
N PHE A 269 3.43 -4.26 -19.58
CA PHE A 269 3.43 -4.11 -18.14
C PHE A 269 3.10 -5.42 -17.42
N GLY A 270 4.05 -5.92 -16.63
CA GLY A 270 3.93 -7.20 -15.93
C GLY A 270 4.20 -8.45 -16.77
N THR A 271 4.69 -8.32 -18.01
CA THR A 271 5.00 -9.48 -18.87
C THR A 271 6.25 -10.22 -18.39
N LYS A 272 6.05 -11.29 -17.59
CA LYS A 272 7.13 -12.11 -17.02
C LYS A 272 8.05 -12.75 -18.06
N SER A 273 7.50 -13.18 -19.20
CA SER A 273 8.25 -13.96 -20.22
C SER A 273 9.39 -13.21 -20.90
N ARG A 274 9.46 -11.88 -20.71
CA ARG A 274 10.49 -11.01 -21.28
C ARG A 274 11.56 -10.58 -20.27
N VAL A 275 11.40 -11.00 -19.01
CA VAL A 275 12.32 -10.64 -17.93
C VAL A 275 13.04 -11.89 -17.44
N TYR A 276 14.37 -11.87 -17.53
CA TYR A 276 15.18 -12.97 -17.04
C TYR A 276 15.44 -12.83 -15.53
N SER A 277 15.54 -13.96 -14.85
CA SER A 277 15.88 -14.05 -13.42
C SER A 277 17.36 -13.74 -13.20
N HIS A 278 17.72 -12.45 -13.27
CA HIS A 278 19.08 -11.99 -13.05
C HIS A 278 19.41 -11.93 -11.55
N LYS A 279 20.68 -12.22 -11.21
CA LYS A 279 21.16 -12.21 -9.81
C LYS A 279 21.11 -10.84 -9.13
N PHE A 280 21.12 -9.75 -9.89
CA PHE A 280 21.05 -8.39 -9.33
C PHE A 280 19.62 -7.99 -8.93
N LEU A 281 18.59 -8.70 -9.42
CA LEU A 281 17.21 -8.43 -9.05
C LEU A 281 16.93 -8.88 -7.60
N PRO A 282 16.19 -8.09 -6.81
CA PRO A 282 15.89 -8.42 -5.43
C PRO A 282 14.88 -9.57 -5.34
N LYS A 283 14.92 -10.32 -4.22
CA LYS A 283 14.01 -11.45 -3.96
C LYS A 283 12.53 -11.11 -4.13
N ILE A 284 12.14 -9.87 -3.81
CA ILE A 284 10.76 -9.40 -3.96
C ILE A 284 10.29 -9.34 -5.42
N ILE A 285 11.21 -9.14 -6.38
CA ILE A 285 10.94 -9.22 -7.81
C ILE A 285 11.02 -10.67 -8.28
N LEU A 286 12.05 -11.41 -7.84
CA LEU A 286 12.28 -12.78 -8.27
C LEU A 286 11.12 -13.73 -7.94
N LYS A 287 10.46 -13.57 -6.79
CA LYS A 287 9.28 -14.38 -6.41
C LYS A 287 8.10 -14.25 -7.38
N HIS A 288 8.10 -13.21 -8.21
CA HIS A 288 7.07 -13.00 -9.22
C HIS A 288 7.48 -13.46 -10.62
N LEU A 289 8.73 -13.89 -10.82
CA LEU A 289 9.18 -14.51 -12.08
C LEU A 289 8.96 -16.02 -12.10
N GLU A 290 8.77 -16.61 -10.91
CA GLU A 290 8.26 -17.97 -10.71
C GLU A 290 6.78 -18.09 -11.14
#